data_AF-B4MXQ5-F1
#
_entry.id   AF-B4MXQ5-F1
#
_cell.length_a   1.000
_cell.length_b   1.000
_cell.length_c   1.000
_cell.angle_alpha   90.00
_cell.angle_beta   90.00
_cell.angle_gamma   90.00
#
_symmetry.space_group_name_H-M   'P 1'
#
loop_
_entity.id
_entity.type
_entity.pdbx_description
1 polymer ?
#
loop_
_entity_poly.entity_id
_entity_poly.type
_entity_poly.pdbx_seq_one_letter_code
_entity_poly.pdbx_strand_id
1 'polypeptide(L)'
;MNYLRKTATNFPARLIRLQHAGSASVELPAAIINEDGEDVSSSRKVKFDKSNLRQQHKNVLFECPPYQEEQSWIHLTEKYQRKAFGRYGSKSNINPRICFDSAAGTGTAARQPTQNNDLNTLQKMLEKSRIEHEEKIQTIVAREEAISKKMEKLDQWKKDLNAKVAKKEADAAAAIQRKERLIEEVRRHFGYKVDPRDERFQEMLEQKEKEDKRKQKEAKRKAKDEKMMAKLVEKSTA
;
A
#
# COMPACT_ATOMS: atom_id res chain seq x y z
N MET A 1 -14.10 62.91 53.02
CA MET A 1 -13.23 63.94 52.42
C MET A 1 -13.01 63.59 50.96
N ASN A 2 -13.26 64.59 50.11
CA ASN A 2 -13.12 64.60 48.65
C ASN A 2 -11.69 64.22 48.22
N TYR A 3 -11.40 63.64 47.05
CA TYR A 3 -11.70 64.19 45.73
C TYR A 3 -11.60 63.13 44.61
N LEU A 4 -12.57 63.20 43.69
CA LEU A 4 -12.49 62.75 42.30
C LEU A 4 -11.31 63.41 41.56
N ARG A 5 -10.73 62.72 40.57
CA ARG A 5 -10.34 63.32 39.28
C ARG A 5 -10.27 62.26 38.18
N LYS A 6 -11.27 62.29 37.31
CA LYS A 6 -11.27 61.71 35.96
C LYS A 6 -10.37 62.59 35.08
N THR A 7 -9.53 61.99 34.24
CA THR A 7 -8.85 62.70 33.15
C THR A 7 -9.26 62.09 31.82
N ALA A 8 -10.13 62.81 31.11
CA ALA A 8 -10.42 62.65 29.70
C ALA A 8 -9.38 63.46 28.91
N THR A 9 -8.79 62.87 27.87
CA THR A 9 -7.96 63.61 26.90
C THR A 9 -8.74 63.78 25.60
N ASN A 10 -9.02 65.04 25.32
CA ASN A 10 -9.72 65.57 24.16
C ASN A 10 -8.93 65.33 22.86
N PHE A 11 -9.61 64.79 21.85
CA PHE A 11 -9.23 64.91 20.45
C PHE A 11 -9.67 66.29 19.92
N PRO A 12 -8.80 67.09 19.27
CA PRO A 12 -9.24 68.28 18.57
C PRO A 12 -9.80 67.92 17.19
N ALA A 13 -11.13 67.99 17.05
CA ALA A 13 -11.81 68.01 15.76
C ALA A 13 -11.46 69.30 15.00
N ARG A 14 -10.69 69.19 13.91
CA ARG A 14 -10.52 70.29 12.96
C ARG A 14 -11.68 70.27 11.96
N LEU A 15 -12.67 71.13 12.22
CA LEU A 15 -13.64 71.59 11.23
C LEU A 15 -12.89 72.36 10.13
N ILE A 16 -12.87 71.80 8.91
CA ILE A 16 -12.50 72.55 7.71
C ILE A 16 -13.75 73.28 7.23
N ARG A 17 -13.71 74.61 7.40
CA ARG A 17 -14.74 75.56 6.98
C ARG A 17 -14.76 75.64 5.44
N LEU A 18 -15.87 75.24 4.83
CA LEU A 18 -16.18 75.67 3.45
C LEU A 18 -16.39 77.19 3.46
N GLN A 19 -15.58 77.90 2.69
CA GLN A 19 -15.91 79.25 2.23
C GLN A 19 -16.02 79.20 0.70
N HIS A 20 -17.25 79.37 0.22
CA HIS A 20 -17.51 79.78 -1.15
C HIS A 20 -17.40 81.31 -1.22
N ALA A 21 -16.65 81.81 -2.20
CA ALA A 21 -16.98 82.99 -3.04
C ALA A 21 -15.70 83.53 -3.67
N GLY A 22 -15.71 83.71 -4.99
CA GLY A 22 -14.63 84.35 -5.73
C GLY A 22 -14.66 83.99 -7.20
N SER A 23 -15.65 84.53 -7.93
CA SER A 23 -15.66 84.56 -9.38
C SER A 23 -14.42 85.29 -9.90
N ALA A 24 -13.41 84.55 -10.36
CA ALA A 24 -12.28 85.11 -11.08
C ALA A 24 -12.60 85.12 -12.57
N SER A 25 -12.79 86.33 -13.09
CA SER A 25 -12.93 86.66 -14.49
C SER A 25 -11.78 86.10 -15.33
N VAL A 26 -12.16 85.56 -16.48
CA VAL A 26 -11.30 85.12 -17.57
C VAL A 26 -10.46 86.31 -18.06
N GLU A 27 -9.12 86.20 -17.98
CA GLU A 27 -8.21 87.01 -18.77
C GLU A 27 -7.30 86.08 -19.58
N LEU A 28 -7.52 86.09 -20.89
CA LEU A 28 -6.67 85.46 -21.90
C LEU A 28 -5.33 86.20 -21.94
N PRO A 29 -4.17 85.51 -21.96
CA PRO A 29 -2.90 86.20 -22.14
C PRO A 29 -2.82 86.76 -23.56
N ALA A 30 -2.62 88.08 -23.63
CA ALA A 30 -2.42 88.86 -24.82
C ALA A 30 -1.26 88.32 -25.67
N ALA A 31 -1.45 88.44 -26.99
CA ALA A 31 -0.49 88.09 -28.02
C ALA A 31 0.87 88.77 -27.79
N ILE A 32 1.93 87.96 -27.81
CA ILE A 32 3.30 88.44 -28.03
C ILE A 32 3.44 88.61 -29.55
N ILE A 33 3.38 89.86 -30.01
CA ILE A 33 3.87 90.26 -31.33
C ILE A 33 5.36 90.50 -31.16
N ASN A 34 6.18 89.56 -31.63
CA ASN A 34 7.56 89.83 -31.98
C ASN A 34 7.64 89.68 -33.50
N GLU A 35 7.77 90.82 -34.18
CA GLU A 35 8.33 90.91 -35.52
C GLU A 35 9.80 90.54 -35.41
N ASP A 36 10.18 89.39 -35.96
CA ASP A 36 11.47 89.08 -36.58
C ASP A 36 11.45 87.58 -36.93
N GLY A 37 11.54 87.31 -38.24
CA GLY A 37 11.31 85.98 -38.79
C GLY A 37 12.41 84.98 -38.44
N GLU A 38 12.02 83.88 -37.80
CA GLU A 38 12.56 82.55 -38.05
C GLU A 38 11.44 81.51 -37.94
N ASP A 39 11.42 80.57 -38.88
CA ASP A 39 10.45 79.49 -39.02
C ASP A 39 10.30 78.65 -37.73
N VAL A 40 9.31 78.99 -36.90
CA VAL A 40 8.83 78.11 -35.81
C VAL A 40 7.91 77.02 -36.38
N SER A 41 8.33 76.40 -37.49
CA SER A 41 7.68 75.25 -38.12
C SER A 41 8.26 73.91 -37.60
N SER A 42 8.98 73.89 -36.48
CA SER A 42 9.16 72.66 -35.70
C SER A 42 7.94 72.44 -34.81
N SER A 43 6.83 72.17 -35.48
CA SER A 43 5.60 71.60 -34.94
C SER A 43 5.93 70.56 -33.87
N ARG A 44 5.64 70.90 -32.62
CA ARG A 44 5.75 70.00 -31.46
C ARG A 44 4.84 68.81 -31.75
N LYS A 45 5.38 67.74 -32.34
CA LYS A 45 4.66 66.48 -32.59
C LYS A 45 4.16 65.96 -31.26
N VAL A 46 2.92 66.32 -30.90
CA VAL A 46 2.24 65.79 -29.72
C VAL A 46 2.19 64.29 -29.94
N LYS A 47 2.90 63.54 -29.09
CA LYS A 47 2.90 62.08 -29.16
C LYS A 47 1.52 61.62 -28.70
N PHE A 48 0.61 61.46 -29.65
CA PHE A 48 -0.67 60.83 -29.38
C PHE A 48 -0.47 59.33 -29.24
N ASP A 49 -1.02 58.78 -28.16
CA ASP A 49 -1.04 57.34 -27.93
C ASP A 49 -1.91 56.65 -28.96
N LYS A 50 -1.28 56.13 -30.03
CA LYS A 50 -1.99 55.42 -31.11
C LYS A 50 -2.69 54.14 -30.64
N SER A 51 -2.16 53.48 -29.61
CA SER A 51 -2.72 52.23 -29.10
C SER A 51 -4.02 52.42 -28.32
N ASN A 52 -4.31 53.65 -27.88
CA ASN A 52 -5.43 54.00 -27.00
C ASN A 52 -5.57 53.05 -25.78
N LEU A 53 -4.46 52.41 -25.39
CA LEU A 53 -4.43 51.39 -24.37
C LEU A 53 -4.35 52.07 -23.01
N ARG A 54 -5.11 51.56 -22.04
CA ARG A 54 -5.00 52.05 -20.66
C ARG A 54 -3.59 51.84 -20.14
N GLN A 55 -3.11 52.77 -19.30
CA GLN A 55 -1.76 52.73 -18.74
C GLN A 55 -1.44 51.38 -18.07
N GLN A 56 -2.41 50.77 -17.39
CA GLN A 56 -2.28 49.48 -16.73
C GLN A 56 -1.90 48.36 -17.70
N HIS A 57 -2.55 48.29 -18.85
CA HIS A 57 -2.26 47.29 -19.88
C HIS A 57 -0.94 47.59 -20.60
N LYS A 58 -0.57 48.87 -20.75
CA LYS A 58 0.77 49.24 -21.23
C LYS A 58 1.86 48.77 -20.26
N ASN A 59 1.65 48.93 -18.96
CA ASN A 59 2.60 48.47 -17.95
C ASN A 59 2.81 46.96 -18.03
N VAL A 60 1.76 46.16 -18.24
CA VAL A 60 1.89 44.70 -18.43
C VAL A 60 2.75 44.38 -19.65
N LEU A 61 2.59 45.11 -20.76
CA LEU A 61 3.40 44.94 -21.97
C LEU A 61 4.88 45.25 -21.73
N PHE A 62 5.18 46.24 -20.87
CA PHE A 62 6.54 46.63 -20.50
C PHE A 62 7.10 45.90 -19.27
N GLU A 63 6.45 44.81 -18.83
CA GLU A 63 6.86 44.05 -17.65
C GLU A 63 7.00 44.90 -16.38
N CYS A 64 6.10 45.87 -16.25
CA CYS A 64 5.94 46.73 -15.09
C CYS A 64 4.65 46.35 -14.35
N PRO A 65 4.56 46.62 -13.03
CA PRO A 65 3.35 46.37 -12.29
C PRO A 65 2.16 47.14 -12.91
N PRO A 66 1.02 46.48 -13.16
CA PRO A 66 -0.14 47.10 -13.82
C PRO A 66 -0.75 48.22 -12.97
N TYR A 67 -0.77 48.03 -11.65
CA TYR A 67 -1.37 48.96 -10.69
C TYR A 67 -0.28 49.45 -9.74
N GLN A 68 -0.18 50.77 -9.57
CA GLN A 68 0.70 51.39 -8.57
C GLN A 68 0.05 51.39 -7.18
N GLU A 69 -1.28 51.49 -7.14
CA GLU A 69 -2.09 51.49 -5.93
C GLU A 69 -3.05 50.29 -5.94
N GLU A 70 -3.43 49.83 -4.75
CA GLU A 70 -4.29 48.67 -4.57
C GLU A 70 -5.75 49.02 -4.92
N GLN A 71 -6.21 48.61 -6.11
CA GLN A 71 -7.59 48.85 -6.55
C GLN A 71 -8.63 47.87 -5.99
N SER A 72 -8.19 46.69 -5.56
CA SER A 72 -9.05 45.60 -5.12
C SER A 72 -8.45 44.92 -3.89
N TRP A 73 -9.32 44.33 -3.07
CA TRP A 73 -8.91 43.58 -1.88
C TRP A 73 -7.96 42.42 -2.19
N ILE A 74 -7.98 41.90 -3.42
CA ILE A 74 -7.08 40.84 -3.86
C ILE A 74 -5.63 41.34 -3.88
N HIS A 75 -5.40 42.61 -4.21
CA HIS A 75 -4.05 43.19 -4.23
C HIS A 75 -3.43 43.32 -2.84
N LEU A 76 -4.27 43.40 -1.80
CA LEU A 76 -3.86 43.40 -0.40
C LEU A 76 -3.48 42.00 0.11
N THR A 77 -3.83 40.92 -0.62
CA THR A 77 -3.49 39.56 -0.18
C THR A 77 -2.00 39.27 -0.36
N GLU A 78 -1.39 38.60 0.62
CA GLU A 78 0.02 38.18 0.53
C GLU A 78 0.28 37.34 -0.72
N LYS A 79 -0.67 36.48 -1.10
CA LYS A 79 -0.56 35.63 -2.30
C LYS A 79 -0.38 36.47 -3.58
N TYR A 80 -1.17 37.52 -3.76
CA TYR A 80 -1.03 38.40 -4.91
C TYR A 80 0.29 39.16 -4.86
N GLN A 81 0.65 39.69 -3.69
CA GLN A 81 1.88 40.43 -3.49
C GLN A 81 3.14 39.57 -3.77
N ARG A 82 3.17 38.31 -3.29
CA ARG A 82 4.22 37.33 -3.59
C ARG A 82 4.30 37.05 -5.10
N LYS A 83 3.15 36.92 -5.78
CA LYS A 83 3.09 36.70 -7.23
C LYS A 83 3.58 37.91 -8.04
N ALA A 84 3.17 39.11 -7.63
CA ALA A 84 3.60 40.36 -8.26
C ALA A 84 5.10 40.60 -8.07
N PHE A 85 5.62 40.36 -6.87
CA PHE A 85 7.06 40.41 -6.59
C PHE A 85 7.82 39.34 -7.36
N GLY A 86 7.32 38.11 -7.45
CA GLY A 86 7.95 37.04 -8.26
C GLY A 86 8.00 37.35 -9.76
N ARG A 87 7.01 38.08 -10.29
CA ARG A 87 6.95 38.44 -11.72
C ARG A 87 7.74 39.71 -12.06
N TYR A 88 7.66 40.74 -11.23
CA TYR A 88 8.22 42.07 -11.52
C TYR A 88 9.43 42.44 -10.65
N GLY A 89 9.76 41.62 -9.65
CA GLY A 89 10.86 41.86 -8.72
C GLY A 89 10.68 43.15 -7.93
N SER A 90 11.81 43.85 -7.71
CA SER A 90 11.84 45.13 -7.00
C SER A 90 11.05 46.24 -7.68
N LYS A 91 10.73 46.13 -8.97
CA LYS A 91 9.88 47.11 -9.68
C LYS A 91 8.46 47.18 -9.12
N SER A 92 8.01 46.13 -8.43
CA SER A 92 6.69 46.07 -7.79
C SER A 92 6.58 46.90 -6.51
N ASN A 93 7.70 47.37 -5.95
CA ASN A 93 7.75 48.09 -4.68
C ASN A 93 7.09 47.34 -3.49
N ILE A 94 7.09 46.00 -3.56
CA ILE A 94 6.57 45.12 -2.49
C ILE A 94 7.74 44.70 -1.60
N ASN A 95 7.50 44.61 -0.30
CA ASN A 95 8.52 44.17 0.65
C ASN A 95 8.83 42.67 0.46
N PRO A 96 10.09 42.28 0.15
CA PRO A 96 10.46 40.88 -0.13
C PRO A 96 10.25 39.95 1.06
N ARG A 97 10.15 40.48 2.29
CA ARG A 97 9.87 39.69 3.49
C ARG A 97 8.59 38.86 3.37
N ILE A 98 7.61 39.33 2.59
CA ILE A 98 6.33 38.66 2.38
C ILE A 98 6.52 37.31 1.67
N CYS A 99 7.60 37.11 0.92
CA CYS A 99 7.90 35.83 0.26
C CYS A 99 8.29 34.72 1.24
N PHE A 100 8.72 35.09 2.44
CA PHE A 100 9.07 34.14 3.50
C PHE A 100 7.91 34.03 4.48
N ASP A 101 7.76 32.86 5.07
CA ASP A 101 6.72 32.66 6.06
C ASP A 101 7.01 33.53 7.30
N SER A 102 6.08 34.43 7.60
CA SER A 102 6.18 35.29 8.79
C SER A 102 6.02 34.44 10.04
N ALA A 103 6.87 34.69 11.06
CA ALA A 103 6.87 33.97 12.33
C ALA A 103 5.49 33.91 13.04
N ALA A 104 4.61 34.88 12.74
CA ALA A 104 3.23 34.91 13.26
C ALA A 104 2.29 33.91 12.55
N GLY A 105 2.55 33.57 11.27
CA GLY A 105 1.77 32.60 10.48
C GLY A 105 2.33 31.18 10.52
N THR A 106 3.57 31.00 10.97
CA THR A 106 4.23 29.67 11.04
C THR A 106 3.72 28.78 12.18
N GLY A 107 2.92 29.31 13.11
CA GLY A 107 2.49 28.60 14.32
C GLY A 107 1.67 27.33 14.07
N THR A 108 0.96 27.23 12.94
CA THR A 108 0.02 26.13 12.68
C THR A 108 0.18 25.43 11.34
N ALA A 109 0.66 26.10 10.28
CA ALA A 109 0.76 25.49 8.94
C ALA A 109 2.19 25.14 8.50
N ALA A 110 3.21 25.92 8.89
CA ALA A 110 4.62 25.64 8.57
C ALA A 110 5.32 24.81 9.65
N ARG A 111 4.82 24.85 10.90
CA ARG A 111 5.31 24.03 12.03
C ARG A 111 4.65 22.66 12.13
N GLN A 112 3.60 22.42 11.34
CA GLN A 112 3.21 21.06 11.02
C GLN A 112 4.05 20.68 9.81
N PRO A 113 5.26 20.10 9.97
CA PRO A 113 5.75 19.25 8.89
C PRO A 113 4.57 18.33 8.63
N THR A 114 4.03 18.39 7.41
CA THR A 114 3.02 17.46 6.89
C THR A 114 3.05 16.19 7.71
N GLN A 115 2.05 16.02 8.57
CA GLN A 115 2.01 15.05 9.68
C GLN A 115 2.21 13.60 9.23
N ASN A 116 2.34 13.39 7.92
CA ASN A 116 2.40 12.16 7.18
C ASN A 116 3.77 11.84 6.55
N ASN A 117 4.75 12.77 6.48
CA ASN A 117 6.00 12.51 5.73
C ASN A 117 7.17 12.03 6.59
N ASP A 118 7.23 12.38 7.87
CA ASP A 118 8.39 12.06 8.74
C ASP A 118 8.02 11.14 9.92
N LEU A 119 7.12 10.18 9.71
CA LEU A 119 6.63 9.31 10.79
C LEU A 119 7.67 8.31 11.31
N ASN A 120 8.85 8.21 10.70
CA ASN A 120 9.99 7.50 11.28
C ASN A 120 11.29 8.22 10.92
N THR A 121 12.06 8.64 11.93
CA THR A 121 13.48 8.96 11.77
C THR A 121 14.17 7.79 11.06
N LEU A 122 15.12 8.05 10.16
CA LEU A 122 15.88 7.03 9.42
C LEU A 122 16.33 5.84 10.30
N GLN A 123 16.73 6.11 11.53
CA GLN A 123 17.10 5.11 12.54
C GLN A 123 15.99 4.09 12.83
N LYS A 124 14.74 4.54 12.98
CA LYS A 124 13.59 3.66 13.21
C LYS A 124 13.28 2.79 11.99
N MET A 125 13.52 3.29 10.78
CA MET A 125 13.34 2.50 9.56
C MET A 125 14.39 1.40 9.45
N LEU A 126 15.65 1.71 9.78
CA LEU A 126 16.72 0.73 9.83
C LEU A 126 16.43 -0.36 10.86
N GLU A 127 15.97 0.01 12.06
CA GLU A 127 15.61 -0.95 13.11
C GLU A 127 14.49 -1.89 12.64
N LYS A 128 13.43 -1.35 12.03
CA LYS A 128 12.34 -2.16 11.46
C LYS A 128 12.84 -3.12 10.39
N SER A 129 13.65 -2.62 9.45
CA SER A 129 14.22 -3.46 8.39
C SER A 129 15.09 -4.57 8.93
N ARG A 130 15.83 -4.31 10.02
CA ARG A 130 16.66 -5.32 10.69
C ARG A 130 15.78 -6.40 11.33
N ILE A 131 14.75 -6.01 12.07
CA ILE A 131 13.81 -6.96 12.71
C ILE A 131 13.13 -7.83 11.65
N GLU A 132 12.59 -7.22 10.59
CA GLU A 132 11.94 -7.96 9.51
C GLU A 132 12.89 -8.93 8.80
N HIS A 133 14.17 -8.58 8.68
CA HIS A 133 15.18 -9.45 8.08
C HIS A 133 15.53 -10.63 9.00
N GLU A 134 15.70 -10.37 10.30
CA GLU A 134 15.94 -11.41 11.31
C GLU A 134 14.77 -12.40 11.39
N GLU A 135 13.52 -11.91 11.38
CA GLU A 135 12.32 -12.74 11.33
C GLU A 135 12.29 -13.62 10.07
N LYS A 136 12.57 -13.05 8.90
CA LYS A 136 12.63 -13.82 7.64
C LYS A 136 13.68 -14.92 7.73
N ILE A 137 14.88 -14.62 8.22
CA ILE A 137 15.94 -15.64 8.41
C ILE A 137 15.46 -16.74 9.36
N GLN A 138 14.86 -16.38 10.50
CA GLN A 138 14.37 -17.37 11.47
C GLN A 138 13.31 -18.28 10.86
N THR A 139 12.39 -17.74 10.04
CA THR A 139 11.38 -18.57 9.35
C THR A 139 12.00 -19.53 8.33
N ILE A 140 13.05 -19.11 7.63
CA ILE A 140 13.77 -19.95 6.66
C ILE A 140 14.50 -21.07 7.41
N VAL A 141 15.26 -20.74 8.45
CA VAL A 141 16.00 -21.73 9.26
C VAL A 141 15.05 -22.74 9.89
N ALA A 142 13.95 -22.31 10.51
CA ALA A 142 12.97 -23.21 11.09
C ALA A 142 12.34 -24.17 10.05
N ARG A 143 12.11 -23.67 8.83
CA ARG A 143 11.63 -24.49 7.71
C ARG A 143 12.68 -25.51 7.27
N GLU A 144 13.93 -25.10 7.13
CA GLU A 144 15.04 -25.97 6.73
C GLU A 144 15.29 -27.08 7.77
N GLU A 145 15.29 -26.74 9.06
CA GLU A 145 15.39 -27.73 10.14
C GLU A 145 14.24 -28.74 10.11
N ALA A 146 13.00 -28.29 9.87
CA ALA A 146 11.85 -29.17 9.76
C ALA A 146 11.94 -30.09 8.53
N ILE A 147 12.50 -29.61 7.42
CA ILE A 147 12.75 -30.42 6.22
C ILE A 147 13.85 -31.45 6.51
N SER A 148 14.96 -31.07 7.15
CA SER A 148 16.05 -31.99 7.51
C SER A 148 15.55 -33.15 8.37
N LYS A 149 14.79 -32.84 9.44
CA LYS A 149 14.19 -33.87 10.33
C LYS A 149 13.25 -34.83 9.60
N LYS A 150 12.54 -34.35 8.57
CA LYS A 150 11.67 -35.20 7.73
C LYS A 150 12.48 -36.03 6.74
N MET A 151 13.56 -35.47 6.20
CA MET A 151 14.44 -36.16 5.27
C MET A 151 15.15 -37.34 5.93
N GLU A 152 15.57 -37.19 7.19
CA GLU A 152 16.15 -38.28 8.00
C GLU A 152 15.19 -39.47 8.16
N LYS A 153 13.88 -39.20 8.31
CA LYS A 153 12.84 -40.25 8.49
C LYS A 153 12.31 -40.80 7.17
N LEU A 154 12.65 -40.19 6.05
CA LEU A 154 12.08 -40.50 4.74
C LEU A 154 12.45 -41.92 4.30
N ASP A 155 13.68 -42.35 4.53
CA ASP A 155 14.13 -43.70 4.15
C ASP A 155 13.42 -44.79 4.96
N GLN A 156 13.16 -44.53 6.25
CA GLN A 156 12.35 -45.43 7.07
C GLN A 156 10.92 -45.51 6.52
N TRP A 157 10.29 -44.39 6.19
CA TRP A 157 8.94 -44.37 5.63
C TRP A 157 8.84 -45.07 4.28
N LYS A 158 9.86 -44.94 3.41
CA LYS A 158 9.95 -45.69 2.15
C LYS A 158 10.01 -47.19 2.39
N LYS A 159 10.86 -47.64 3.33
CA LYS A 159 10.98 -49.05 3.70
C LYS A 159 9.67 -49.60 4.24
N ASP A 160 9.01 -48.86 5.13
CA ASP A 160 7.72 -49.25 5.71
C ASP A 160 6.61 -49.34 4.66
N LEU A 161 6.58 -48.41 3.71
CA LEU A 161 5.63 -48.42 2.60
C LEU A 161 5.87 -49.62 1.69
N ASN A 162 7.11 -49.84 1.25
CA ASN A 162 7.47 -50.97 0.40
C ASN A 162 7.17 -52.30 1.09
N ALA A 163 7.43 -52.41 2.40
CA ALA A 163 7.08 -53.61 3.17
C ALA A 163 5.57 -53.85 3.23
N LYS A 164 4.75 -52.79 3.34
CA LYS A 164 3.28 -52.90 3.29
C LYS A 164 2.79 -53.31 1.91
N VAL A 165 3.37 -52.76 0.85
CA VAL A 165 3.05 -53.13 -0.54
C VAL A 165 3.39 -54.59 -0.78
N ALA A 166 4.61 -55.01 -0.47
CA ALA A 166 5.05 -56.40 -0.64
C ALA A 166 4.18 -57.40 0.15
N LYS A 167 3.75 -57.06 1.38
CA LYS A 167 2.82 -57.90 2.16
C LYS A 167 1.46 -58.03 1.45
N LYS A 168 0.90 -56.93 0.96
CA LYS A 168 -0.39 -56.96 0.25
C LYS A 168 -0.31 -57.74 -1.06
N GLU A 169 0.79 -57.59 -1.79
CA GLU A 169 1.04 -58.35 -3.03
C GLU A 169 1.20 -59.85 -2.74
N ALA A 170 1.94 -60.22 -1.70
CA ALA A 170 2.09 -61.61 -1.28
C ALA A 170 0.76 -62.22 -0.83
N ASP A 171 -0.06 -61.48 -0.07
CA ASP A 171 -1.39 -61.92 0.37
C ASP A 171 -2.34 -62.09 -0.83
N ALA A 172 -2.30 -61.16 -1.80
CA ALA A 172 -3.09 -61.27 -3.03
C ALA A 172 -2.65 -62.45 -3.89
N ALA A 173 -1.35 -62.65 -4.09
CA ALA A 173 -0.81 -63.79 -4.82
C ALA A 173 -1.16 -65.12 -4.15
N ALA A 174 -1.05 -65.20 -2.81
CA ALA A 174 -1.44 -66.37 -2.05
C ALA A 174 -2.96 -66.65 -2.14
N ALA A 175 -3.79 -65.60 -2.18
CA ALA A 175 -5.23 -65.75 -2.39
C ALA A 175 -5.56 -66.27 -3.79
N ILE A 176 -4.88 -65.78 -4.83
CA ILE A 176 -5.02 -66.27 -6.20
C ILE A 176 -4.61 -67.75 -6.29
N GLN A 177 -3.44 -68.10 -5.76
CA GLN A 177 -2.96 -69.49 -5.75
C GLN A 177 -3.89 -70.43 -4.97
N ARG A 178 -4.45 -70.00 -3.84
CA ARG A 178 -5.45 -70.80 -3.12
C ARG A 178 -6.69 -71.01 -3.99
N LYS A 179 -7.24 -69.94 -4.55
CA LYS A 179 -8.42 -70.04 -5.42
C LYS A 179 -8.17 -70.95 -6.63
N GLU A 180 -7.00 -70.84 -7.25
CA GLU A 180 -6.61 -71.69 -8.38
C GLU A 180 -6.49 -73.17 -7.99
N ARG A 181 -5.88 -73.49 -6.85
CA ARG A 181 -5.83 -74.87 -6.31
C ARG A 181 -7.23 -75.43 -6.06
N LEU A 182 -8.12 -74.66 -5.43
CA LEU A 182 -9.51 -75.08 -5.21
C LEU A 182 -10.24 -75.34 -6.53
N ILE A 183 -10.12 -74.43 -7.50
CA ILE A 183 -10.72 -74.58 -8.83
C ILE A 183 -10.18 -75.82 -9.54
N GLU A 184 -8.87 -76.09 -9.47
CA GLU A 184 -8.26 -77.23 -10.12
C GLU A 184 -8.72 -78.55 -9.48
N GLU A 185 -8.80 -78.63 -8.16
CA GLU A 185 -9.31 -79.82 -7.48
C GLU A 185 -10.79 -80.10 -7.78
N VAL A 186 -11.62 -79.06 -7.87
CA VAL A 186 -13.02 -79.20 -8.27
C VAL A 186 -13.09 -79.66 -9.74
N ARG A 187 -12.26 -79.08 -10.62
CA ARG A 187 -12.18 -79.49 -12.03
C ARG A 187 -11.72 -80.94 -12.21
N ARG A 188 -10.78 -81.41 -11.38
CA ARG A 188 -10.34 -82.82 -11.33
C ARG A 188 -11.47 -83.75 -10.89
N HIS A 189 -12.36 -83.31 -10.00
CA HIS A 189 -13.51 -84.10 -9.56
C HIS A 189 -14.58 -84.27 -10.65
N PHE A 190 -14.81 -83.24 -11.46
CA PHE A 190 -15.80 -83.31 -12.54
C PHE A 190 -15.26 -83.99 -13.81
N GLY A 191 -13.96 -83.90 -14.10
CA GLY A 191 -13.34 -84.64 -15.21
C GLY A 191 -13.62 -84.09 -16.63
N TYR A 192 -14.43 -83.03 -16.75
CA TYR A 192 -14.67 -82.27 -17.99
C TYR A 192 -14.44 -80.76 -17.78
N LYS A 193 -14.39 -79.97 -18.86
CA LYS A 193 -14.30 -78.49 -18.75
C LYS A 193 -15.64 -77.94 -18.24
N VAL A 194 -15.72 -77.69 -16.94
CA VAL A 194 -16.86 -77.01 -16.28
C VAL A 194 -16.63 -75.51 -16.31
N ASP A 195 -17.67 -74.75 -16.68
CA ASP A 195 -17.61 -73.29 -16.65
C ASP A 195 -17.75 -72.76 -15.20
N PRO A 196 -16.95 -71.77 -14.78
CA PRO A 196 -16.97 -71.23 -13.41
C PRO A 196 -18.28 -70.53 -12.99
N ARG A 197 -19.25 -70.40 -13.89
CA ARG A 197 -20.54 -69.73 -13.67
C ARG A 197 -21.69 -70.71 -13.43
N ASP A 198 -21.42 -72.01 -13.49
CA ASP A 198 -22.43 -73.06 -13.31
C ASP A 198 -22.78 -73.25 -11.81
N GLU A 199 -24.06 -73.40 -11.49
CA GLU A 199 -24.59 -73.48 -10.12
C GLU A 199 -24.02 -74.69 -9.37
N ARG A 200 -23.89 -75.84 -10.05
CA ARG A 200 -23.31 -77.06 -9.47
C ARG A 200 -21.82 -76.91 -9.14
N PHE A 201 -21.10 -76.10 -9.91
CA PHE A 201 -19.69 -75.81 -9.66
C PHE A 201 -19.54 -74.91 -8.44
N GLN A 202 -20.43 -73.92 -8.30
CA GLN A 202 -20.44 -73.00 -7.18
C GLN A 202 -20.78 -73.71 -5.85
N GLU A 203 -21.77 -74.60 -5.84
CA GLU A 203 -22.13 -75.39 -4.66
C GLU A 203 -20.97 -76.29 -4.18
N MET A 204 -20.29 -76.96 -5.11
CA MET A 204 -19.14 -77.83 -4.78
C MET A 204 -17.91 -77.02 -4.34
N LEU A 205 -17.67 -75.85 -4.94
CA LEU A 205 -16.62 -74.94 -4.51
C LEU A 205 -16.89 -74.42 -3.08
N GLU A 206 -18.13 -74.06 -2.77
CA GLU A 206 -18.53 -73.64 -1.43
C GLU A 206 -18.39 -74.76 -0.38
N GLN A 207 -18.71 -76.01 -0.74
CA GLN A 207 -18.52 -77.15 0.16
C GLN A 207 -17.03 -77.35 0.50
N LYS A 208 -16.15 -77.33 -0.52
CA LYS A 208 -14.71 -77.44 -0.31
C LYS A 208 -14.11 -76.24 0.43
N GLU A 209 -14.58 -75.02 0.17
CA GLU A 209 -14.18 -73.83 0.92
C GLU A 209 -14.58 -73.93 2.41
N LYS A 210 -15.76 -74.48 2.72
CA LYS A 210 -16.20 -74.72 4.10
C LYS A 210 -15.32 -75.74 4.81
N GLU A 211 -14.92 -76.80 4.13
CA GLU A 211 -14.00 -77.82 4.67
C GLU A 211 -12.60 -77.26 4.93
N ASP A 212 -12.02 -76.53 3.98
CA ASP A 212 -10.71 -75.90 4.14
C ASP A 212 -10.71 -74.82 5.22
N LYS A 213 -11.80 -74.06 5.33
CA LYS A 213 -11.99 -73.09 6.42
C LYS A 213 -12.08 -73.79 7.78
N ARG A 214 -12.66 -75.00 7.86
CA ARG A 214 -12.69 -75.80 9.09
C ARG A 214 -11.30 -76.30 9.46
N LYS A 215 -10.57 -76.87 8.50
CA LYS A 215 -9.17 -77.32 8.67
C LYS A 215 -8.24 -76.18 9.09
N GLN A 216 -8.38 -74.99 8.48
CA GLN A 216 -7.59 -73.81 8.85
C GLN A 216 -7.91 -73.30 10.26
N LYS A 217 -9.17 -73.36 10.71
CA LYS A 217 -9.55 -72.98 12.08
C LYS A 217 -8.97 -73.95 13.11
N GLU A 218 -9.02 -75.26 12.83
CA GLU A 218 -8.44 -76.29 13.68
C GLU A 218 -6.91 -76.16 13.76
N ALA A 219 -6.23 -75.92 12.64
CA ALA A 219 -4.79 -75.66 12.61
C ALA A 219 -4.41 -74.37 13.36
N LYS A 220 -5.21 -73.29 13.23
CA LYS A 220 -5.01 -72.05 14.00
C LYS A 220 -5.23 -72.25 15.50
N ARG A 221 -6.15 -73.13 15.91
CA ARG A 221 -6.38 -73.48 17.32
C ARG A 221 -5.17 -74.22 17.89
N LYS A 222 -4.70 -75.27 17.20
CA LYS A 222 -3.49 -76.02 17.57
C LYS A 222 -2.25 -75.13 17.66
N ALA A 223 -2.01 -74.25 16.69
CA ALA A 223 -0.86 -73.33 16.71
C ALA A 223 -0.96 -72.27 17.83
N LYS A 224 -2.16 -71.92 18.30
CA LYS A 224 -2.33 -71.06 19.49
C LYS A 224 -2.04 -71.84 20.77
N ASP A 225 -2.54 -73.08 20.85
CA ASP A 225 -2.32 -73.96 22.00
C ASP A 225 -0.82 -74.27 22.15
N GLU A 226 -0.10 -74.55 21.06
CA GLU A 226 1.35 -74.75 21.02
C GLU A 226 2.13 -73.50 21.43
N LYS A 227 1.73 -72.29 21.00
CA LYS A 227 2.35 -71.04 21.43
C LYS A 227 2.11 -70.72 22.90
N MET A 228 0.95 -71.10 23.44
CA MET A 228 0.65 -70.96 24.87
C MET A 228 1.48 -71.94 25.69
N MET A 229 1.62 -73.19 25.24
CA MET A 229 2.48 -74.19 25.88
C MET A 229 3.95 -73.78 25.84
N ALA A 230 4.44 -73.25 24.70
CA ALA A 230 5.82 -72.75 24.60
C ALA A 230 6.08 -71.59 25.58
N LYS A 231 5.15 -70.64 25.71
CA LYS A 231 5.26 -69.55 26.70
C LYS A 231 5.18 -70.02 28.16
N LEU A 232 4.44 -71.11 28.43
CA LEU A 232 4.36 -71.73 29.76
C LEU A 232 5.66 -72.46 30.12
N VAL A 233 6.27 -73.17 29.15
CA VAL A 233 7.58 -73.82 29.35
C VAL A 233 8.69 -72.77 29.54
N GLU A 234 8.73 -71.75 28.68
CA GLU A 234 9.74 -70.67 28.74
C GLU A 234 9.67 -69.89 30.08
N LYS A 235 8.47 -69.74 30.65
CA LYS A 235 8.24 -69.12 31.96
C LYS A 235 8.45 -70.07 33.15
N SER A 236 8.55 -71.38 32.93
CA SER A 236 8.87 -72.38 33.96
C SER A 236 10.36 -72.71 34.06
N THR A 237 11.12 -72.39 33.00
CA THR A 237 12.57 -72.59 32.89
C THR A 237 13.38 -71.32 33.18
N ALA A 238 12.71 -70.20 33.49
CA ALA A 238 13.28 -68.95 33.99
C ALA A 238 12.82 -68.71 35.42
#